data_AF-A0A1M5WMM0-F1
#
_entry.id   AF-A0A1M5WMM0-F1
#
_cell.length_a   1.000
_cell.length_b   1.000
_cell.length_c   1.000
_cell.angle_alpha   90.00
_cell.angle_beta   90.00
_cell.angle_gamma   90.00
#
_symmetry.space_group_name_H-M   'P 1'
#
loop_
_entity.id
_entity.type
_entity.pdbx_description
1 polymer ?
#
loop_
_entity_poly.entity_id
_entity_poly.type
_entity_poly.pdbx_seq_one_letter_code
_entity_poly.pdbx_strand_id
1 'polypeptide(L)'
;MKKSFQRVIATLNLFQGKHSLTIFLLAAFFALSACDDSSSAGDDDNNVILSGDSREESCDSRSNDKDEAISSSGKSNDPAEVTDDSSDSKDNPSSAGTSTKSSNSNTSGNDAKSSSSAGKEVSSSSEEMKTAWDYLNPDIDYGEFTDERDGQVYKTVKIGDQVWMAQNLNYAYIDVPYNFSYYGNVYISDSTSWCYDNDPANCAKYGRLYTWAAAIDSVKLATDAVNPQDCGYGHLCSALNGIVKGICPSGWHLPQKSEWDTLFTAVSDGSTAVGNKFKSLSGWLSDRNGDDDFGFSALPAGLYGRGGSFDNVGKMAFFWSSVMYDFDTVYGVRLFSNNVVSRDEVGNYKYMGFSVRCVKDSE
;
A
#
# COMPACT_ATOMS: atom_id res chain seq x y z
N MET A 1 40.79 26.11 -25.31
CA MET A 1 40.17 26.13 -26.67
C MET A 1 40.46 24.82 -27.39
N LYS A 2 39.67 24.48 -28.43
CA LYS A 2 39.96 23.62 -29.62
C LYS A 2 41.34 22.94 -29.69
N LYS A 3 41.53 21.68 -30.11
CA LYS A 3 40.69 20.64 -30.78
C LYS A 3 41.42 19.27 -30.61
N SER A 4 40.87 18.07 -30.82
CA SER A 4 39.50 17.53 -30.62
C SER A 4 39.45 16.03 -31.02
N PHE A 5 38.82 15.19 -30.21
CA PHE A 5 37.97 14.03 -30.60
C PHE A 5 38.36 13.22 -31.86
N GLN A 6 38.89 12.00 -31.67
CA GLN A 6 38.63 10.86 -32.58
C GLN A 6 38.54 9.55 -31.80
N ARG A 7 37.70 8.62 -32.28
CA ARG A 7 37.61 7.22 -31.83
C ARG A 7 38.35 6.33 -32.83
N VAL A 8 39.12 5.36 -32.35
CA VAL A 8 39.56 4.20 -33.15
C VAL A 8 39.33 2.92 -32.32
N ILE A 9 39.10 1.81 -33.00
CA ILE A 9 38.59 0.54 -32.46
C ILE A 9 39.74 -0.46 -32.21
N ALA A 10 39.45 -1.49 -31.41
CA ALA A 10 40.15 -2.77 -31.25
C ALA A 10 41.37 -2.85 -30.30
N THR A 11 41.13 -3.50 -29.16
CA THR A 11 41.89 -4.70 -28.77
C THR A 11 40.95 -5.71 -28.11
N LEU A 12 40.48 -6.69 -28.88
CA LEU A 12 39.71 -7.84 -28.39
C LEU A 12 40.41 -9.10 -28.89
N ASN A 13 41.18 -9.77 -28.03
CA ASN A 13 41.87 -11.01 -28.40
C ASN A 13 42.41 -11.79 -27.19
N LEU A 14 42.71 -13.08 -27.42
CA LEU A 14 43.48 -13.97 -26.53
C LEU A 14 42.86 -14.36 -25.18
N PHE A 15 41.78 -15.15 -25.24
CA PHE A 15 41.76 -16.43 -24.52
C PHE A 15 41.20 -17.53 -25.43
N GLN A 16 42.05 -18.44 -25.91
CA GLN A 16 41.67 -19.66 -26.61
C GLN A 16 42.30 -20.88 -25.93
N GLY A 17 41.46 -21.87 -25.62
CA GLY A 17 41.84 -23.15 -25.01
C GLY A 17 40.58 -23.84 -24.49
N LYS A 18 39.80 -24.53 -25.31
CA LYS A 18 40.00 -25.87 -25.94
C LYS A 18 39.58 -27.02 -25.01
N HIS A 19 38.83 -27.97 -25.60
CA HIS A 19 38.37 -29.25 -25.06
C HIS A 19 37.27 -29.15 -23.97
N SER A 20 36.23 -29.98 -23.95
CA SER A 20 35.77 -30.94 -24.98
C SER A 20 34.24 -31.05 -25.00
N LEU A 21 33.66 -31.28 -26.18
CA LEU A 21 32.24 -31.60 -26.34
C LEU A 21 32.07 -33.12 -26.39
N THR A 22 31.30 -33.69 -25.46
CA THR A 22 30.95 -35.12 -25.47
C THR A 22 29.46 -35.28 -25.21
N ILE A 23 28.71 -35.62 -26.26
CA ILE A 23 27.29 -35.95 -26.16
C ILE A 23 27.16 -37.43 -25.77
N PHE A 24 26.34 -37.74 -24.77
CA PHE A 24 25.87 -39.10 -24.51
C PHE A 24 24.37 -39.20 -24.75
N LEU A 25 23.97 -40.23 -25.48
CA LEU A 25 22.61 -40.41 -25.99
C LEU A 25 22.30 -41.92 -26.01
N LEU A 26 21.61 -42.40 -24.97
CA LEU A 26 20.91 -43.70 -24.89
C LEU A 26 19.72 -43.46 -23.94
N ALA A 27 18.48 -43.46 -24.42
CA ALA A 27 17.69 -44.58 -24.96
C ALA A 27 17.03 -45.42 -23.86
N ALA A 28 15.72 -45.60 -23.97
CA ALA A 28 14.86 -46.14 -22.92
C ALA A 28 14.82 -47.68 -22.91
N PHE A 29 14.40 -48.25 -21.78
CA PHE A 29 13.84 -49.59 -21.70
C PHE A 29 12.42 -49.53 -21.14
N PHE A 30 11.47 -50.05 -21.91
CA PHE A 30 10.12 -50.37 -21.44
C PHE A 30 10.11 -51.74 -20.74
N ALA A 31 9.26 -51.89 -19.74
CA ALA A 31 8.72 -53.18 -19.31
C ALA A 31 7.26 -52.97 -18.89
N LEU A 32 6.33 -53.69 -19.54
CA LEU A 32 4.92 -53.76 -19.13
C LEU A 32 4.61 -55.09 -18.46
N SER A 33 3.89 -55.01 -17.35
CA SER A 33 2.97 -56.02 -16.82
C SER A 33 2.02 -55.25 -15.88
N ALA A 34 0.71 -55.13 -16.07
CA ALA A 34 -0.30 -56.08 -16.57
C ALA A 34 -0.40 -57.33 -15.67
N CYS A 35 -1.57 -57.73 -15.14
CA CYS A 35 -2.96 -57.31 -15.44
C CYS A 35 -3.83 -57.24 -14.16
N ASP A 36 -5.05 -56.71 -14.33
CA ASP A 36 -6.35 -57.15 -13.73
C ASP A 36 -6.56 -57.28 -12.20
N ASP A 37 -7.80 -57.29 -11.67
CA ASP A 37 -9.04 -56.53 -11.98
C ASP A 37 -10.10 -56.79 -10.86
N SER A 38 -11.24 -56.09 -10.88
CA SER A 38 -12.57 -56.55 -10.42
C SER A 38 -12.81 -56.98 -8.93
N SER A 39 -13.22 -56.00 -8.12
CA SER A 39 -14.42 -55.99 -7.22
C SER A 39 -15.05 -57.26 -6.57
N SER A 40 -15.17 -57.27 -5.24
CA SER A 40 -16.41 -57.48 -4.41
C SER A 40 -16.05 -57.39 -2.91
N ALA A 41 -16.66 -56.56 -2.05
CA ALA A 41 -18.01 -56.65 -1.46
C ALA A 41 -18.24 -57.93 -0.61
N GLY A 42 -18.64 -57.79 0.67
CA GLY A 42 -18.94 -58.92 1.57
C GLY A 42 -18.48 -58.76 3.04
N ASP A 43 -19.01 -57.75 3.74
CA ASP A 43 -19.70 -57.81 5.04
C ASP A 43 -19.19 -58.60 6.28
N ASP A 44 -19.63 -58.11 7.45
CA ASP A 44 -19.95 -58.86 8.68
C ASP A 44 -18.85 -59.44 9.63
N ASP A 45 -18.51 -58.61 10.64
CA ASP A 45 -19.06 -58.75 12.02
C ASP A 45 -18.16 -59.10 13.26
N ASN A 46 -18.29 -58.21 14.25
CA ASN A 46 -18.41 -58.44 15.71
C ASN A 46 -17.27 -58.94 16.65
N ASN A 47 -16.78 -57.98 17.47
CA ASN A 47 -17.02 -57.89 18.95
C ASN A 47 -15.88 -58.26 19.96
N VAL A 48 -16.07 -57.77 21.21
CA VAL A 48 -15.46 -58.10 22.52
C VAL A 48 -14.19 -57.30 22.90
N ILE A 49 -14.27 -56.17 23.64
CA ILE A 49 -14.35 -55.98 25.14
C ILE A 49 -12.98 -56.04 25.86
N LEU A 50 -12.57 -55.18 26.81
CA LEU A 50 -13.09 -53.97 27.55
C LEU A 50 -11.97 -52.88 27.57
N SER A 51 -11.98 -51.69 28.20
CA SER A 51 -12.69 -51.04 29.35
C SER A 51 -13.13 -49.59 28.96
N GLY A 52 -13.65 -48.65 29.78
CA GLY A 52 -13.87 -48.48 31.24
C GLY A 52 -12.87 -47.47 31.85
N ASP A 53 -13.25 -46.38 32.52
CA ASP A 53 -14.54 -45.71 32.84
C ASP A 53 -14.28 -44.16 32.81
N SER A 54 -15.13 -43.14 32.99
CA SER A 54 -16.42 -42.84 33.69
C SER A 54 -17.22 -41.78 32.87
N ARG A 55 -18.53 -41.48 33.01
CA ARG A 55 -19.50 -41.33 34.15
C ARG A 55 -19.33 -40.05 34.98
N GLU A 56 -20.37 -39.32 35.42
CA GLU A 56 -21.85 -39.26 35.19
C GLU A 56 -22.27 -37.86 35.77
N GLU A 57 -23.32 -37.09 35.40
CA GLU A 57 -24.60 -37.18 34.65
C GLU A 57 -24.78 -35.85 33.82
N SER A 58 -25.68 -35.59 32.84
CA SER A 58 -27.09 -35.93 32.49
C SER A 58 -28.13 -34.84 32.84
N CYS A 59 -28.94 -34.42 31.85
CA CYS A 59 -30.39 -34.21 32.02
C CYS A 59 -31.18 -34.17 30.67
N ASP A 60 -32.24 -34.98 30.59
CA ASP A 60 -33.29 -35.07 29.56
C ASP A 60 -34.20 -33.81 29.44
N SER A 61 -35.13 -33.63 28.48
CA SER A 61 -35.29 -33.98 27.04
C SER A 61 -36.72 -33.57 26.59
N ARG A 62 -37.18 -34.06 25.40
CA ARG A 62 -38.53 -33.92 24.74
C ARG A 62 -38.67 -32.73 23.76
N SER A 63 -38.93 -32.90 22.45
CA SER A 63 -39.91 -33.73 21.67
C SER A 63 -41.32 -33.10 21.62
N ASN A 64 -42.02 -32.96 20.48
CA ASN A 64 -41.86 -33.51 19.12
C ASN A 64 -42.47 -32.57 18.06
N ASP A 65 -42.09 -32.79 16.79
CA ASP A 65 -42.63 -32.14 15.59
C ASP A 65 -44.06 -32.58 15.22
N LYS A 66 -44.66 -31.81 14.30
CA LYS A 66 -45.62 -32.31 13.29
C LYS A 66 -45.48 -31.53 11.98
N ASP A 67 -45.15 -32.24 10.91
CA ASP A 67 -45.25 -31.72 9.54
C ASP A 67 -46.71 -31.57 9.08
N GLU A 68 -46.93 -30.66 8.12
CA GLU A 68 -47.73 -30.98 6.94
C GLU A 68 -47.14 -30.25 5.72
N ALA A 69 -47.30 -30.81 4.51
CA ALA A 69 -46.39 -30.57 3.39
C ALA A 69 -47.06 -29.95 2.13
N ILE A 70 -46.36 -30.05 0.99
CA ILE A 70 -46.70 -29.61 -0.40
C ILE A 70 -46.10 -28.23 -0.74
N SER A 71 -44.98 -28.11 -1.47
CA SER A 71 -44.77 -28.26 -2.94
C SER A 71 -45.47 -27.17 -3.79
N SER A 72 -44.89 -26.64 -4.90
CA SER A 72 -43.56 -26.82 -5.49
C SER A 72 -43.29 -25.74 -6.57
N SER A 73 -42.01 -25.56 -6.97
CA SER A 73 -41.54 -24.73 -8.11
C SER A 73 -41.77 -23.21 -8.02
N GLY A 74 -41.04 -22.34 -8.72
CA GLY A 74 -39.78 -22.56 -9.47
C GLY A 74 -39.45 -21.44 -10.47
N LYS A 75 -38.16 -21.04 -10.52
CA LYS A 75 -37.48 -20.20 -11.54
C LYS A 75 -37.98 -18.77 -11.82
N SER A 76 -37.07 -17.82 -11.55
CA SER A 76 -36.70 -16.64 -12.37
C SER A 76 -37.62 -16.16 -13.51
N ASN A 77 -37.89 -14.85 -13.54
CA ASN A 77 -37.46 -13.93 -14.62
C ASN A 77 -37.93 -12.48 -14.36
N ASP A 78 -37.08 -11.49 -14.63
CA ASP A 78 -37.52 -10.14 -15.06
C ASP A 78 -38.05 -10.24 -16.51
N PRO A 79 -38.99 -9.38 -16.94
CA PRO A 79 -38.54 -8.21 -17.71
C PRO A 79 -39.47 -6.95 -17.64
N ALA A 80 -38.97 -5.87 -18.24
CA ALA A 80 -39.70 -4.82 -18.99
C ALA A 80 -40.88 -4.09 -18.29
N GLU A 81 -40.75 -2.80 -17.96
CA GLU A 81 -40.78 -1.64 -18.89
C GLU A 81 -42.20 -1.28 -19.34
N VAL A 82 -42.61 -0.04 -19.03
CA VAL A 82 -43.78 0.65 -19.60
C VAL A 82 -43.33 2.07 -19.95
N THR A 83 -43.35 2.37 -21.25
CA THR A 83 -43.22 3.72 -21.82
C THR A 83 -44.49 4.54 -21.51
N ASP A 84 -44.61 5.86 -21.60
CA ASP A 84 -44.38 6.85 -22.68
C ASP A 84 -45.01 8.18 -22.14
N ASP A 85 -44.86 9.40 -22.66
CA ASP A 85 -44.04 10.03 -23.72
C ASP A 85 -44.07 11.57 -23.48
N SER A 86 -43.13 12.32 -24.08
CA SER A 86 -43.20 13.71 -24.63
C SER A 86 -44.00 14.87 -23.98
N SER A 87 -43.61 16.15 -24.11
CA SER A 87 -42.41 16.78 -24.75
C SER A 87 -42.34 18.29 -24.40
N ASP A 88 -41.17 18.90 -24.64
CA ASP A 88 -40.89 20.32 -24.99
C ASP A 88 -41.69 21.47 -24.34
N SER A 89 -41.04 22.54 -23.87
CA SER A 89 -40.37 23.47 -24.80
C SER A 89 -39.23 24.30 -24.19
N LYS A 90 -38.40 24.84 -25.06
CA LYS A 90 -37.25 25.72 -24.80
C LYS A 90 -37.69 27.19 -24.78
N ASP A 91 -36.91 28.08 -24.16
CA ASP A 91 -36.35 29.23 -24.91
C ASP A 91 -35.32 30.05 -24.12
N ASN A 92 -34.54 30.83 -24.88
CA ASN A 92 -33.51 31.79 -24.46
C ASN A 92 -33.56 32.98 -25.43
N PRO A 93 -33.25 34.22 -25.01
CA PRO A 93 -32.45 35.04 -25.91
C PRO A 93 -31.36 35.89 -25.26
N SER A 94 -30.28 36.08 -26.03
CA SER A 94 -29.19 37.03 -25.79
C SER A 94 -29.37 38.30 -26.63
N SER A 95 -28.79 39.43 -26.21
CA SER A 95 -28.34 40.52 -27.11
C SER A 95 -27.37 41.48 -26.38
N ALA A 96 -26.59 42.27 -27.13
CA ALA A 96 -25.45 43.05 -26.62
C ALA A 96 -25.14 44.32 -27.46
N GLY A 97 -24.32 45.24 -26.92
CA GLY A 97 -23.61 46.28 -27.70
C GLY A 97 -23.59 47.72 -27.12
N THR A 98 -22.72 48.68 -27.52
CA THR A 98 -21.44 48.63 -28.29
C THR A 98 -20.60 49.95 -28.17
N SER A 99 -19.34 49.87 -27.67
CA SER A 99 -18.14 50.66 -28.08
C SER A 99 -17.87 52.17 -27.75
N THR A 100 -16.57 52.52 -27.82
CA THR A 100 -15.88 53.84 -28.06
C THR A 100 -15.63 54.86 -26.90
N LYS A 101 -14.53 55.67 -26.84
CA LYS A 101 -13.10 55.58 -27.31
C LYS A 101 -12.24 56.77 -26.78
N SER A 102 -10.92 56.59 -26.50
CA SER A 102 -9.83 57.63 -26.37
C SER A 102 -9.87 58.60 -25.14
N SER A 103 -8.78 59.25 -24.64
CA SER A 103 -7.31 59.23 -24.90
C SER A 103 -6.43 60.02 -23.89
N ASN A 104 -5.16 59.59 -23.69
CA ASN A 104 -3.90 60.29 -23.33
C ASN A 104 -3.75 61.33 -22.18
N SER A 105 -2.82 61.08 -21.23
CA SER A 105 -1.54 61.84 -20.93
C SER A 105 -0.87 61.26 -19.65
N ASN A 106 0.45 60.95 -19.60
CA ASN A 106 1.65 61.80 -19.41
C ASN A 106 1.63 62.65 -18.10
N THR A 107 2.68 62.73 -17.25
CA THR A 107 4.10 62.29 -17.34
C THR A 107 4.83 62.30 -15.97
N SER A 108 6.03 61.69 -15.90
CA SER A 108 7.14 61.90 -14.93
C SER A 108 7.01 61.34 -13.49
N GLY A 109 8.08 60.84 -12.85
CA GLY A 109 9.43 60.56 -13.37
C GLY A 109 10.50 60.36 -12.28
N ASN A 110 11.61 59.70 -12.64
CA ASN A 110 12.89 59.55 -11.91
C ASN A 110 12.85 58.73 -10.58
N ASP A 111 13.93 58.07 -10.13
CA ASP A 111 15.33 58.09 -10.60
C ASP A 111 16.05 56.70 -10.51
N ALA A 112 17.31 56.66 -10.94
CA ALA A 112 18.25 55.51 -11.02
C ALA A 112 18.21 54.47 -9.86
N LYS A 113 18.68 53.22 -10.01
CA LYS A 113 20.03 52.85 -10.50
C LYS A 113 20.22 51.32 -10.69
N SER A 114 21.06 50.93 -11.65
CA SER A 114 21.39 49.53 -11.94
C SER A 114 22.37 48.89 -10.94
N SER A 115 22.09 47.66 -10.52
CA SER A 115 23.13 46.65 -10.21
C SER A 115 22.56 45.24 -10.27
N SER A 116 23.24 44.34 -10.96
CA SER A 116 22.86 42.93 -11.08
C SER A 116 23.06 42.15 -9.79
N SER A 117 22.04 41.43 -9.34
CA SER A 117 22.20 40.17 -8.62
C SER A 117 21.65 39.05 -9.50
N ALA A 118 22.46 38.01 -9.73
CA ALA A 118 21.95 36.78 -10.30
C ALA A 118 21.15 36.07 -9.21
N GLY A 119 19.82 36.23 -9.23
CA GLY A 119 18.94 35.39 -8.44
C GLY A 119 19.20 33.94 -8.83
N LYS A 120 19.62 33.11 -7.87
CA LYS A 120 19.47 31.66 -8.03
C LYS A 120 17.97 31.42 -8.19
N GLU A 121 17.58 30.72 -9.23
CA GLU A 121 16.27 30.06 -9.24
C GLU A 121 16.28 29.06 -8.09
N VAL A 122 15.55 29.40 -7.02
CA VAL A 122 15.21 28.44 -5.97
C VAL A 122 14.18 27.52 -6.61
N SER A 123 14.48 26.22 -6.63
CA SER A 123 13.65 25.20 -7.27
C SER A 123 12.19 25.29 -6.80
N SER A 124 11.26 25.25 -7.76
CA SER A 124 9.80 25.25 -7.53
C SER A 124 9.33 24.11 -6.59
N SER A 125 10.16 23.09 -6.39
CA SER A 125 9.89 21.94 -5.53
C SER A 125 9.53 22.32 -4.09
N SER A 126 10.01 23.45 -3.54
CA SER A 126 9.76 23.81 -2.14
C SER A 126 8.31 24.23 -1.80
N GLU A 127 7.48 24.48 -2.82
CA GLU A 127 6.06 24.80 -2.62
C GLU A 127 5.20 23.53 -2.65
N GLU A 128 5.51 22.58 -3.54
CA GLU A 128 4.78 21.31 -3.67
C GLU A 128 4.82 20.49 -2.37
N MET A 129 6.00 20.34 -1.73
CA MET A 129 6.18 19.46 -0.55
C MET A 129 5.40 19.91 0.70
N LYS A 130 4.79 21.11 0.68
CA LYS A 130 3.95 21.62 1.77
C LYS A 130 2.48 21.24 1.64
N THR A 131 2.03 20.71 0.51
CA THR A 131 0.61 20.32 0.33
C THR A 131 0.15 19.22 1.29
N ALA A 132 1.06 18.37 1.81
CA ALA A 132 0.75 17.45 2.90
C ALA A 132 0.60 18.13 4.28
N TRP A 133 1.06 19.38 4.45
CA TRP A 133 0.98 20.13 5.71
C TRP A 133 -0.39 20.80 5.89
N ASP A 134 -1.12 21.07 4.81
CA ASP A 134 -2.48 21.65 4.81
C ASP A 134 -3.54 20.76 5.50
N TYR A 135 -3.17 19.52 5.85
CA TYR A 135 -4.04 18.50 6.44
C TYR A 135 -3.69 18.20 7.91
N LEU A 136 -2.68 18.86 8.47
CA LEU A 136 -2.28 18.76 9.88
C LEU A 136 -3.28 19.51 10.77
N ASN A 137 -3.52 19.00 11.98
CA ASN A 137 -4.28 19.73 12.98
C ASN A 137 -3.50 20.98 13.46
N PRO A 138 -3.98 22.23 13.24
CA PRO A 138 -3.25 23.45 13.57
C PRO A 138 -3.12 23.74 15.07
N ASP A 139 -3.90 23.06 15.91
CA ASP A 139 -3.85 23.21 17.38
C ASP A 139 -2.78 22.30 18.04
N ILE A 140 -2.03 21.52 17.25
CA ILE A 140 -0.98 20.60 17.72
C ILE A 140 0.43 21.22 17.52
N ASP A 141 1.25 21.17 18.57
CA ASP A 141 2.66 21.56 18.50
C ASP A 141 3.52 20.41 17.94
N TYR A 142 3.86 20.49 16.64
CA TYR A 142 4.66 19.49 15.94
C TYR A 142 6.16 19.78 15.98
N GLY A 143 6.93 18.76 16.33
CA GLY A 143 8.35 18.70 16.01
C GLY A 143 8.59 18.62 14.50
N GLU A 144 9.85 18.78 14.08
CA GLU A 144 10.29 18.61 12.69
C GLU A 144 11.44 17.59 12.62
N PHE A 145 11.49 16.88 11.50
CA PHE A 145 12.58 15.98 11.14
C PHE A 145 12.88 16.14 9.64
N THR A 146 14.16 16.25 9.28
CA THR A 146 14.61 16.30 7.88
C THR A 146 15.25 14.98 7.48
N ASP A 147 14.75 14.35 6.42
CA ASP A 147 15.38 13.18 5.82
C ASP A 147 16.59 13.63 4.98
N GLU A 148 17.80 13.32 5.44
CA GLU A 148 19.05 13.70 4.77
C GLU A 148 19.22 13.09 3.37
N ARG A 149 18.41 12.08 3.02
CA ARG A 149 18.52 11.34 1.74
C ARG A 149 17.91 12.09 0.56
N ASP A 150 16.86 12.88 0.78
CA ASP A 150 16.13 13.62 -0.25
C ASP A 150 15.83 15.09 0.14
N GLY A 151 16.07 15.47 1.39
CA GLY A 151 15.81 16.82 1.92
C GLY A 151 14.37 17.06 2.37
N GLN A 152 13.51 16.04 2.40
CA GLN A 152 12.12 16.16 2.85
C GLN A 152 12.03 16.54 4.34
N VAL A 153 11.20 17.53 4.66
CA VAL A 153 10.90 17.92 6.04
C VAL A 153 9.55 17.36 6.45
N TYR A 154 9.57 16.39 7.37
CA TYR A 154 8.41 15.77 7.97
C TYR A 154 8.10 16.45 9.31
N LYS A 155 6.81 16.61 9.61
CA LYS A 155 6.32 16.99 10.93
C LYS A 155 6.23 15.73 11.80
N THR A 156 6.46 15.88 13.10
CA THR A 156 6.51 14.77 14.05
C THR A 156 5.72 15.10 15.30
N VAL A 157 5.09 14.09 15.90
CA VAL A 157 4.23 14.24 17.08
C VAL A 157 4.52 13.14 18.10
N LYS A 158 4.46 13.46 19.40
CA LYS A 158 4.54 12.47 20.48
C LYS A 158 3.13 12.04 20.90
N ILE A 159 2.83 10.76 20.79
CA ILE A 159 1.53 10.17 21.20
C ILE A 159 1.82 9.00 22.16
N GLY A 160 1.28 9.09 23.37
CA GLY A 160 1.75 8.24 24.48
C GLY A 160 3.24 8.48 24.70
N ASP A 161 4.03 7.40 24.71
CA ASP A 161 5.50 7.49 24.83
C ASP A 161 6.27 7.51 23.50
N GLN A 162 5.59 7.28 22.38
CA GLN A 162 6.22 7.14 21.05
C GLN A 162 6.21 8.45 20.26
N VAL A 163 7.23 8.65 19.42
CA VAL A 163 7.27 9.76 18.46
C VAL A 163 7.05 9.23 17.04
N TRP A 164 6.03 9.77 16.37
CA TRP A 164 5.58 9.34 15.05
C TRP A 164 5.75 10.48 14.03
N MET A 165 5.93 10.14 12.75
CA MET A 165 5.73 11.12 11.67
C MET A 165 4.24 11.48 11.55
N ALA A 166 3.93 12.73 11.21
CA ALA A 166 2.55 13.16 10.94
C ALA A 166 2.14 12.85 9.48
N GLN A 167 3.03 13.11 8.50
CA GLN A 167 2.79 12.78 7.09
C GLN A 167 3.23 11.34 6.73
N ASN A 168 2.77 10.88 5.56
CA ASN A 168 3.23 9.65 4.93
C ASN A 168 4.64 9.84 4.35
N LEU A 169 5.50 8.81 4.44
CA LEU A 169 6.86 8.87 3.87
C LEU A 169 6.80 9.08 2.35
N ASN A 170 7.57 10.03 1.82
CA ASN A 170 7.57 10.44 0.42
C ASN A 170 8.93 10.19 -0.28
N TYR A 171 9.79 9.38 0.32
CA TYR A 171 11.09 9.01 -0.21
C TYR A 171 10.97 8.19 -1.51
N ALA A 172 11.61 8.64 -2.60
CA ALA A 172 11.49 8.01 -3.90
C ALA A 172 12.34 6.73 -4.02
N TYR A 173 11.78 5.58 -3.64
CA TYR A 173 12.37 4.27 -3.90
C TYR A 173 12.01 3.81 -5.32
N ILE A 174 12.84 4.24 -6.27
CA ILE A 174 12.77 3.95 -7.71
C ILE A 174 13.97 3.07 -8.13
N ASP A 175 13.99 2.63 -9.40
CA ASP A 175 15.02 1.74 -9.98
C ASP A 175 15.13 0.33 -9.36
N VAL A 176 14.19 -0.04 -8.48
CA VAL A 176 14.00 -1.42 -7.99
C VAL A 176 12.82 -2.05 -8.75
N PRO A 177 13.07 -2.95 -9.71
CA PRO A 177 12.00 -3.55 -10.51
C PRO A 177 11.17 -4.53 -9.68
N TYR A 178 9.85 -4.47 -9.83
CA TYR A 178 8.91 -5.36 -9.15
C TYR A 178 8.35 -6.39 -10.13
N ASN A 179 8.54 -7.68 -9.85
CA ASN A 179 7.99 -8.76 -10.66
C ASN A 179 7.41 -9.85 -9.75
N PHE A 180 6.15 -10.24 -9.95
CA PHE A 180 5.53 -11.37 -9.26
C PHE A 180 4.57 -12.15 -10.15
N SER A 181 4.38 -13.43 -9.82
CA SER A 181 3.41 -14.31 -10.48
C SER A 181 2.25 -14.61 -9.54
N TYR A 182 1.01 -14.49 -10.03
CA TYR A 182 -0.20 -14.79 -9.25
C TYR A 182 -1.21 -15.55 -10.13
N TYR A 183 -1.53 -16.79 -9.74
CA TYR A 183 -2.28 -17.76 -10.55
C TYR A 183 -1.82 -17.80 -12.03
N GLY A 184 -0.51 -17.90 -12.25
CA GLY A 184 0.09 -17.99 -13.59
C GLY A 184 0.14 -16.69 -14.39
N ASN A 185 -0.38 -15.58 -13.86
CA ASN A 185 -0.27 -14.25 -14.47
C ASN A 185 0.96 -13.54 -13.93
N VAL A 186 1.85 -13.10 -14.82
CA VAL A 186 3.07 -12.34 -14.46
C VAL A 186 2.76 -10.85 -14.46
N TYR A 187 3.09 -10.18 -13.37
CA TYR A 187 2.94 -8.73 -13.19
C TYR A 187 4.31 -8.10 -13.05
N ILE A 188 4.58 -7.07 -13.86
CA ILE A 188 5.88 -6.40 -13.92
C ILE A 188 5.65 -4.89 -13.78
N SER A 189 6.42 -4.25 -12.90
CA SER A 189 6.65 -2.81 -12.87
C SER A 189 8.15 -2.52 -12.76
N ASP A 190 8.54 -1.38 -13.32
CA ASP A 190 9.83 -0.71 -13.20
C ASP A 190 10.09 -0.08 -11.83
N SER A 191 9.08 0.02 -10.96
CA SER A 191 9.19 0.58 -9.62
C SER A 191 8.63 -0.35 -8.54
N THR A 192 8.96 -0.04 -7.29
CA THR A 192 8.31 -0.57 -6.07
C THR A 192 7.70 0.54 -5.20
N SER A 193 7.75 1.81 -5.64
CA SER A 193 7.02 2.92 -5.02
C SER A 193 6.37 3.86 -6.05
N TRP A 194 5.15 4.33 -5.74
CA TRP A 194 4.33 5.14 -6.63
C TRP A 194 3.66 6.31 -5.91
N CYS A 195 3.37 7.37 -6.65
CA CYS A 195 2.35 8.35 -6.28
C CYS A 195 0.97 7.79 -6.66
N TYR A 196 -0.10 8.19 -5.97
CA TYR A 196 -1.46 7.80 -6.40
C TYR A 196 -1.75 8.31 -7.82
N ASP A 197 -2.35 7.48 -8.68
CA ASP A 197 -2.53 7.71 -10.13
C ASP A 197 -1.24 8.04 -10.91
N ASN A 198 -0.07 7.77 -10.33
CA ASN A 198 1.26 8.22 -10.80
C ASN A 198 1.45 9.76 -10.88
N ASP A 199 0.58 10.55 -10.26
CA ASP A 199 0.67 12.03 -10.26
C ASP A 199 1.65 12.54 -9.17
N PRO A 200 2.71 13.30 -9.51
CA PRO A 200 3.60 13.92 -8.53
C PRO A 200 2.88 14.78 -7.47
N ALA A 201 1.76 15.45 -7.81
CA ALA A 201 0.97 16.21 -6.86
C ALA A 201 0.31 15.30 -5.80
N ASN A 202 -0.06 14.07 -6.17
CA ASN A 202 -0.51 13.07 -5.22
C ASN A 202 0.64 12.57 -4.33
N CYS A 203 1.89 12.47 -4.82
CA CYS A 203 3.04 12.25 -3.93
C CYS A 203 3.21 13.41 -2.94
N ALA A 204 3.11 14.65 -3.41
CA ALA A 204 3.30 15.85 -2.60
C ALA A 204 2.29 15.95 -1.44
N LYS A 205 1.03 15.51 -1.68
CA LYS A 205 -0.05 15.46 -0.68
C LYS A 205 -0.08 14.19 0.16
N TYR A 206 -0.05 13.01 -0.46
CA TYR A 206 -0.31 11.71 0.17
C TYR A 206 0.96 10.91 0.50
N GLY A 207 2.16 11.44 0.20
CA GLY A 207 3.38 10.63 0.21
C GLY A 207 3.33 9.50 -0.82
N ARG A 208 4.15 8.47 -0.62
CA ARG A 208 4.26 7.33 -1.54
C ARG A 208 3.56 6.08 -1.02
N LEU A 209 3.09 5.30 -1.99
CA LEU A 209 2.63 3.93 -1.82
C LEU A 209 3.79 3.00 -2.17
N TYR A 210 4.21 2.14 -1.25
CA TYR A 210 5.35 1.23 -1.39
C TYR A 210 4.88 -0.22 -1.35
N THR A 211 5.49 -1.13 -2.10
CA THR A 211 5.33 -2.57 -1.82
C THR A 211 5.91 -2.90 -0.44
N TRP A 212 5.50 -4.01 0.18
CA TRP A 212 6.10 -4.40 1.46
C TRP A 212 7.61 -4.68 1.32
N ALA A 213 8.02 -5.25 0.18
CA ALA A 213 9.43 -5.48 -0.16
C ALA A 213 10.25 -4.16 -0.16
N ALA A 214 9.70 -3.07 -0.70
CA ALA A 214 10.30 -1.75 -0.58
C ALA A 214 10.26 -1.23 0.86
N ALA A 215 9.14 -1.38 1.57
CA ALA A 215 8.98 -0.89 2.94
C ALA A 215 10.04 -1.46 3.91
N ILE A 216 10.45 -2.72 3.74
CA ILE A 216 11.51 -3.37 4.52
C ILE A 216 12.93 -3.23 3.93
N ASP A 217 13.10 -2.52 2.81
CA ASP A 217 14.37 -2.39 2.07
C ASP A 217 14.95 -3.77 1.68
N SER A 218 14.15 -4.61 1.01
CA SER A 218 14.53 -6.00 0.73
C SER A 218 15.75 -6.16 -0.17
N VAL A 219 16.07 -5.15 -1.00
CA VAL A 219 17.31 -5.14 -1.80
C VAL A 219 18.54 -5.10 -0.89
N LYS A 220 18.50 -4.30 0.18
CA LYS A 220 19.55 -4.28 1.21
C LYS A 220 19.61 -5.60 1.99
N LEU A 221 18.46 -6.17 2.34
CA LEU A 221 18.39 -7.47 3.03
C LEU A 221 18.99 -8.61 2.17
N ALA A 222 18.72 -8.62 0.86
CA ALA A 222 19.25 -9.62 -0.07
C ALA A 222 20.75 -9.43 -0.40
N THR A 223 21.31 -8.25 -0.13
CA THR A 223 22.72 -7.91 -0.38
C THR A 223 23.58 -7.83 0.88
N ASP A 224 23.02 -8.20 2.05
CA ASP A 224 23.79 -8.27 3.29
C ASP A 224 24.89 -9.34 3.21
N ALA A 225 26.11 -8.96 3.61
CA ALA A 225 27.30 -9.80 3.47
C ALA A 225 27.47 -10.85 4.59
N VAL A 226 26.63 -10.82 5.62
CA VAL A 226 26.69 -11.72 6.80
C VAL A 226 25.48 -12.66 6.83
N ASN A 227 24.29 -12.14 6.54
CA ASN A 227 23.04 -12.88 6.55
C ASN A 227 22.09 -12.36 5.44
N PRO A 228 22.33 -12.69 4.17
CA PRO A 228 21.44 -12.31 3.08
C PRO A 228 20.06 -12.96 3.26
N GLN A 229 19.00 -12.18 3.09
CA GLN A 229 17.62 -12.62 3.24
C GLN A 229 16.81 -12.32 1.98
N ASP A 230 16.15 -13.34 1.45
CA ASP A 230 15.22 -13.23 0.33
C ASP A 230 13.81 -12.93 0.87
N CYS A 231 13.21 -11.82 0.40
CA CYS A 231 12.20 -11.09 1.14
C CYS A 231 11.21 -10.35 0.23
N GLY A 232 9.94 -10.77 0.23
CA GLY A 232 8.90 -10.16 -0.59
C GLY A 232 7.64 -11.03 -0.70
N TYR A 233 6.79 -10.70 -1.68
CA TYR A 233 5.62 -11.51 -2.02
C TYR A 233 6.05 -12.91 -2.48
N GLY A 234 5.56 -13.97 -1.81
CA GLY A 234 5.97 -15.35 -2.06
C GLY A 234 7.27 -15.79 -1.35
N HIS A 235 7.85 -14.95 -0.48
CA HIS A 235 9.10 -15.24 0.22
C HIS A 235 8.99 -14.96 1.73
N LEU A 236 9.56 -15.85 2.55
CA LEU A 236 9.57 -15.76 4.01
C LEU A 236 10.88 -15.14 4.49
N CYS A 237 10.79 -13.98 5.14
CA CYS A 237 11.93 -13.30 5.75
C CYS A 237 12.38 -13.99 7.05
N SER A 238 13.11 -15.10 6.92
CA SER A 238 13.44 -16.03 8.01
C SER A 238 14.17 -15.43 9.23
N ALA A 239 14.86 -14.30 9.05
CA ALA A 239 15.64 -13.65 10.10
C ALA A 239 15.19 -12.21 10.44
N LEU A 240 13.99 -11.79 10.04
CA LEU A 240 13.46 -10.43 10.26
C LEU A 240 13.02 -10.21 11.72
N ASN A 241 13.99 -10.14 12.64
CA ASN A 241 13.76 -10.09 14.08
C ASN A 241 13.97 -8.67 14.63
N GLY A 242 12.97 -8.13 15.33
CA GLY A 242 13.04 -6.85 16.04
C GLY A 242 12.84 -5.62 15.16
N ILE A 243 13.60 -4.55 15.45
CA ILE A 243 13.44 -3.23 14.83
C ILE A 243 13.91 -3.25 13.36
N VAL A 244 12.97 -3.09 12.43
CA VAL A 244 13.25 -3.04 10.98
C VAL A 244 13.25 -1.60 10.50
N LYS A 245 14.44 -0.98 10.40
CA LYS A 245 14.60 0.37 9.80
C LYS A 245 13.94 0.45 8.42
N GLY A 246 14.18 -0.56 7.57
CA GLY A 246 13.61 -0.65 6.23
C GLY A 246 13.83 0.63 5.41
N ILE A 247 12.77 1.13 4.78
CA ILE A 247 12.81 2.36 3.97
C ILE A 247 12.81 3.65 4.80
N CYS A 248 12.57 3.59 6.12
CA CYS A 248 12.57 4.77 6.99
C CYS A 248 13.97 5.40 7.11
N PRO A 249 14.07 6.69 7.51
CA PRO A 249 15.36 7.36 7.73
C PRO A 249 16.21 6.70 8.83
N SER A 250 17.46 7.15 9.01
CA SER A 250 18.24 6.77 10.20
C SER A 250 17.62 7.37 11.47
N GLY A 251 17.54 6.61 12.57
CA GLY A 251 16.84 7.02 13.79
C GLY A 251 15.32 6.78 13.76
N TRP A 252 14.82 6.09 12.73
CA TRP A 252 13.42 5.82 12.48
C TRP A 252 13.24 4.42 11.86
N HIS A 253 12.11 3.77 12.11
CA HIS A 253 11.85 2.44 11.59
C HIS A 253 10.39 2.18 11.20
N LEU A 254 10.17 1.03 10.53
CA LEU A 254 8.86 0.55 10.12
C LEU A 254 8.16 -0.11 11.33
N PRO A 255 7.04 0.43 11.83
CA PRO A 255 6.52 0.08 13.16
C PRO A 255 6.11 -1.39 13.29
N GLN A 256 6.38 -1.98 14.44
CA GLN A 256 5.95 -3.33 14.79
C GLN A 256 4.47 -3.36 15.22
N LYS A 257 3.87 -4.55 15.33
CA LYS A 257 2.49 -4.72 15.85
C LYS A 257 2.34 -4.15 17.26
N SER A 258 3.29 -4.43 18.14
CA SER A 258 3.33 -3.91 19.52
C SER A 258 3.27 -2.38 19.58
N GLU A 259 3.93 -1.71 18.63
CA GLU A 259 4.01 -0.26 18.56
C GLU A 259 2.72 0.37 18.04
N TRP A 260 2.09 -0.25 17.06
CA TRP A 260 0.72 0.08 16.68
C TRP A 260 -0.24 -0.12 17.85
N ASP A 261 -0.16 -1.25 18.57
CA ASP A 261 -0.99 -1.54 19.74
C ASP A 261 -0.77 -0.53 20.89
N THR A 262 0.47 -0.06 21.11
CA THR A 262 0.79 1.03 22.05
C THR A 262 0.13 2.34 21.62
N LEU A 263 0.27 2.75 20.35
CA LEU A 263 -0.37 3.94 19.80
C LEU A 263 -1.90 3.89 19.96
N PHE A 264 -2.53 2.75 19.63
CA PHE A 264 -3.97 2.56 19.80
C PHE A 264 -4.41 2.60 21.27
N THR A 265 -3.59 2.08 22.19
CA THR A 265 -3.88 2.14 23.63
C THR A 265 -3.77 3.57 24.16
N ALA A 266 -2.81 4.36 23.66
CA ALA A 266 -2.57 5.74 24.12
C ALA A 266 -3.70 6.73 23.77
N VAL A 267 -4.46 6.49 22.69
CA VAL A 267 -5.58 7.35 22.26
C VAL A 267 -6.97 6.79 22.57
N SER A 268 -7.07 5.57 23.10
CA SER A 268 -8.37 4.89 23.29
C SER A 268 -9.10 5.41 24.53
N ASP A 269 -10.22 6.09 24.28
CA ASP A 269 -11.23 6.48 25.26
C ASP A 269 -12.25 5.33 25.56
N GLY A 270 -12.08 4.17 24.94
CA GLY A 270 -13.03 3.06 24.95
C GLY A 270 -14.09 3.12 23.84
N SER A 271 -14.05 4.13 22.96
CA SER A 271 -14.97 4.26 21.82
C SER A 271 -14.65 3.27 20.70
N THR A 272 -15.70 2.75 20.05
CA THR A 272 -15.56 1.98 18.80
C THR A 272 -15.19 2.85 17.59
N ALA A 273 -15.30 4.18 17.71
CA ALA A 273 -14.99 5.15 16.65
C ALA A 273 -13.56 5.71 16.73
N VAL A 274 -12.64 5.05 17.44
CA VAL A 274 -11.26 5.50 17.68
C VAL A 274 -10.48 5.89 16.42
N GLY A 275 -10.87 5.41 15.23
CA GLY A 275 -10.31 5.84 13.95
C GLY A 275 -10.43 7.35 13.70
N ASN A 276 -11.44 8.03 14.27
CA ASN A 276 -11.56 9.49 14.20
C ASN A 276 -10.36 10.23 14.82
N LYS A 277 -9.72 9.67 15.84
CA LYS A 277 -8.57 10.29 16.52
C LYS A 277 -7.27 10.24 15.71
N PHE A 278 -7.27 9.51 14.59
CA PHE A 278 -6.13 9.35 13.69
C PHE A 278 -6.30 10.02 12.32
N LYS A 279 -7.51 10.04 11.77
CA LYS A 279 -7.80 10.64 10.47
C LYS A 279 -7.55 12.15 10.51
N SER A 280 -6.99 12.70 9.44
CA SER A 280 -6.83 14.15 9.25
C SER A 280 -8.15 14.93 9.30
N LEU A 281 -8.07 16.21 9.70
CA LEU A 281 -9.22 17.14 9.77
C LEU A 281 -9.92 17.38 8.43
N SER A 282 -9.24 17.15 7.31
CA SER A 282 -9.81 17.23 5.97
C SER A 282 -9.25 16.14 5.03
N GLY A 283 -9.80 16.04 3.82
CA GLY A 283 -9.34 15.13 2.77
C GLY A 283 -10.07 13.79 2.66
N TRP A 284 -11.00 13.47 3.57
CA TRP A 284 -11.86 12.29 3.50
C TRP A 284 -13.19 12.60 2.80
N LEU A 285 -13.64 11.69 1.94
CA LEU A 285 -14.84 11.88 1.11
C LEU A 285 -16.13 11.83 1.93
N SER A 286 -17.16 12.55 1.45
CA SER A 286 -18.47 12.69 2.12
C SER A 286 -18.36 13.23 3.55
N ASP A 287 -17.40 14.15 3.77
CA ASP A 287 -17.12 14.83 5.05
C ASP A 287 -16.77 13.89 6.21
N ARG A 288 -16.30 12.67 5.88
CA ARG A 288 -15.91 11.62 6.84
C ARG A 288 -14.51 11.81 7.42
N ASN A 289 -14.15 13.06 7.72
CA ASN A 289 -12.87 13.45 8.29
C ASN A 289 -12.71 12.95 9.74
N GLY A 290 -11.53 13.15 10.33
CA GLY A 290 -11.29 12.88 11.75
C GLY A 290 -11.37 14.12 12.63
N ASP A 291 -11.17 13.86 13.91
CA ASP A 291 -11.02 14.89 14.95
C ASP A 291 -9.53 15.28 15.10
N ASP A 292 -8.61 14.36 14.75
CA ASP A 292 -7.14 14.49 14.81
C ASP A 292 -6.58 15.09 16.12
N ASP A 293 -7.25 14.80 17.26
CA ASP A 293 -6.91 15.27 18.62
C ASP A 293 -5.44 15.05 19.03
N PHE A 294 -4.72 14.16 18.36
CA PHE A 294 -3.34 13.77 18.66
C PHE A 294 -2.36 14.04 17.49
N GLY A 295 -2.80 14.72 16.42
CA GLY A 295 -1.93 15.12 15.30
C GLY A 295 -1.31 13.97 14.50
N PHE A 296 -1.98 12.82 14.41
CA PHE A 296 -1.49 11.71 13.59
C PHE A 296 -1.78 11.93 12.08
N SER A 297 -2.77 12.78 11.78
CA SER A 297 -3.04 13.38 10.47
C SER A 297 -3.09 12.38 9.30
N ALA A 298 -3.68 11.20 9.53
CA ALA A 298 -3.78 10.17 8.52
C ALA A 298 -4.69 10.59 7.36
N LEU A 299 -4.06 10.84 6.22
CA LEU A 299 -4.72 11.07 4.95
C LEU A 299 -5.15 9.75 4.29
N PRO A 300 -6.30 9.72 3.59
CA PRO A 300 -6.81 8.54 2.90
C PRO A 300 -6.12 8.36 1.54
N ALA A 301 -4.85 7.96 1.58
CA ALA A 301 -3.99 7.79 0.41
C ALA A 301 -4.39 6.62 -0.52
N GLY A 302 -5.38 5.79 -0.12
CA GLY A 302 -5.76 4.61 -0.90
C GLY A 302 -4.65 3.55 -0.96
N LEU A 303 -4.65 2.77 -2.03
CA LEU A 303 -3.67 1.72 -2.31
C LEU A 303 -3.30 1.66 -3.80
N TYR A 304 -2.15 1.03 -4.07
CA TYR A 304 -1.76 0.52 -5.37
C TYR A 304 -2.05 -0.99 -5.42
N GLY A 305 -2.79 -1.43 -6.43
CA GLY A 305 -3.38 -2.75 -6.53
C GLY A 305 -2.70 -3.69 -7.52
N ARG A 306 -3.21 -4.92 -7.59
CA ARG A 306 -2.72 -5.97 -8.51
C ARG A 306 -2.85 -5.49 -9.96
N GLY A 307 -1.72 -5.41 -10.66
CA GLY A 307 -1.69 -5.01 -12.07
C GLY A 307 -1.68 -3.50 -12.32
N GLY A 308 -1.42 -2.68 -11.29
CA GLY A 308 -1.25 -1.24 -11.45
C GLY A 308 -2.52 -0.41 -11.31
N SER A 309 -3.57 -0.95 -10.69
CA SER A 309 -4.73 -0.14 -10.29
C SER A 309 -4.37 0.79 -9.13
N PHE A 310 -5.12 1.89 -9.00
CA PHE A 310 -5.10 2.76 -7.84
C PHE A 310 -6.52 2.82 -7.28
N ASP A 311 -6.67 2.51 -5.99
CA ASP A 311 -7.98 2.29 -5.38
C ASP A 311 -8.13 2.98 -4.02
N ASN A 312 -9.36 3.33 -3.65
CA ASN A 312 -9.77 3.80 -2.32
C ASN A 312 -9.19 5.13 -1.81
N VAL A 313 -8.58 5.98 -2.66
CA VAL A 313 -8.25 7.37 -2.29
C VAL A 313 -9.49 8.10 -1.77
N GLY A 314 -9.33 8.94 -0.75
CA GLY A 314 -10.44 9.64 -0.11
C GLY A 314 -11.33 8.77 0.78
N LYS A 315 -11.19 7.43 0.76
CA LYS A 315 -12.05 6.49 1.51
C LYS A 315 -11.32 5.71 2.59
N MET A 316 -10.04 5.42 2.40
CA MET A 316 -9.24 4.58 3.29
C MET A 316 -7.77 5.01 3.34
N ALA A 317 -7.13 4.81 4.50
CA ALA A 317 -5.69 4.88 4.67
C ALA A 317 -5.15 3.49 5.03
N PHE A 318 -4.05 3.07 4.39
CA PHE A 318 -3.41 1.78 4.61
C PHE A 318 -1.95 1.99 5.02
N PHE A 319 -1.52 1.34 6.09
CA PHE A 319 -0.16 1.46 6.64
C PHE A 319 0.50 0.09 6.85
N TRP A 320 1.75 -0.02 6.40
CA TRP A 320 2.58 -1.21 6.63
C TRP A 320 3.03 -1.35 8.09
N SER A 321 3.27 -2.60 8.48
CA SER A 321 4.12 -2.97 9.62
C SER A 321 5.31 -3.80 9.13
N SER A 322 6.34 -3.88 9.97
CA SER A 322 7.46 -4.82 9.81
C SER A 322 7.08 -6.28 10.10
N VAL A 323 5.94 -6.53 10.77
CA VAL A 323 5.52 -7.89 11.19
C VAL A 323 4.86 -8.67 10.04
N MET A 324 5.64 -9.54 9.40
CA MET A 324 5.16 -10.58 8.48
C MET A 324 4.20 -11.54 9.19
N TYR A 325 3.14 -11.98 8.51
CA TYR A 325 2.24 -13.04 9.00
C TYR A 325 2.56 -14.38 8.33
N ASP A 326 2.66 -14.41 7.00
CA ASP A 326 2.97 -15.63 6.23
C ASP A 326 3.81 -15.35 4.96
N PHE A 327 3.81 -16.30 4.02
CA PHE A 327 4.47 -16.27 2.71
C PHE A 327 3.98 -15.12 1.81
N ASP A 328 2.69 -14.77 1.84
CA ASP A 328 2.02 -13.77 1.02
C ASP A 328 1.61 -12.50 1.78
N THR A 329 1.44 -12.57 3.10
CA THR A 329 0.74 -11.55 3.89
C THR A 329 1.53 -10.98 5.09
N VAL A 330 1.13 -9.77 5.50
CA VAL A 330 1.78 -8.95 6.55
C VAL A 330 0.72 -8.31 7.45
N TYR A 331 0.99 -8.18 8.75
CA TYR A 331 0.21 -7.30 9.60
C TYR A 331 0.26 -5.84 9.10
N GLY A 332 -0.82 -5.10 9.28
CA GLY A 332 -0.90 -3.70 8.86
C GLY A 332 -2.20 -3.05 9.30
N VAL A 333 -2.20 -1.72 9.35
CA VAL A 333 -3.31 -0.92 9.86
C VAL A 333 -4.12 -0.37 8.70
N ARG A 334 -5.45 -0.43 8.83
CA ARG A 334 -6.41 0.15 7.88
C ARG A 334 -7.35 1.09 8.60
N LEU A 335 -7.39 2.36 8.20
CA LEU A 335 -8.38 3.34 8.67
C LEU A 335 -9.49 3.50 7.64
N PHE A 336 -10.74 3.40 8.09
CA PHE A 336 -11.93 3.44 7.23
C PHE A 336 -12.74 4.73 7.44
N SER A 337 -13.43 5.18 6.40
CA SER A 337 -14.34 6.33 6.44
C SER A 337 -15.64 6.11 7.25
N ASN A 338 -15.83 4.91 7.83
CA ASN A 338 -16.83 4.64 8.87
C ASN A 338 -16.25 4.71 10.29
N ASN A 339 -15.03 5.25 10.45
CA ASN A 339 -14.34 5.53 11.71
C ASN A 339 -13.79 4.29 12.43
N VAL A 340 -13.90 3.11 11.80
CA VAL A 340 -13.30 1.86 12.27
C VAL A 340 -11.80 1.85 11.95
N VAL A 341 -11.01 1.37 12.90
CA VAL A 341 -9.64 0.89 12.67
C VAL A 341 -9.71 -0.63 12.51
N SER A 342 -9.24 -1.15 11.38
CA SER A 342 -8.94 -2.58 11.30
C SER A 342 -7.46 -2.82 11.54
N ARG A 343 -7.21 -3.83 12.38
CA ARG A 343 -5.90 -4.41 12.70
C ARG A 343 -5.92 -5.83 12.16
N ASP A 344 -5.95 -5.96 10.84
CA ASP A 344 -6.21 -7.23 10.15
C ASP A 344 -5.10 -8.26 10.43
N GLU A 345 -5.37 -9.16 11.38
CA GLU A 345 -4.46 -10.28 11.74
C GLU A 345 -4.37 -11.32 10.62
N VAL A 346 -5.38 -11.40 9.73
CA VAL A 346 -5.36 -12.19 8.49
C VAL A 346 -4.60 -11.49 7.35
N GLY A 347 -4.05 -10.30 7.63
CA GLY A 347 -2.96 -9.72 6.86
C GLY A 347 -3.31 -8.95 5.59
N ASN A 348 -2.23 -8.44 5.00
CA ASN A 348 -2.18 -7.58 3.82
C ASN A 348 -1.22 -8.18 2.79
N TYR A 349 -1.66 -8.34 1.54
CA TYR A 349 -0.83 -8.94 0.50
C TYR A 349 0.41 -8.10 0.17
N LYS A 350 1.60 -8.70 0.29
CA LYS A 350 2.91 -8.05 0.07
C LYS A 350 3.08 -7.40 -1.31
N TYR A 351 2.26 -7.77 -2.30
CA TYR A 351 2.26 -7.19 -3.65
C TYR A 351 1.52 -5.85 -3.79
N MET A 352 0.66 -5.50 -2.84
CA MET A 352 -0.03 -4.20 -2.84
C MET A 352 0.96 -3.09 -2.50
N GLY A 353 0.65 -1.85 -2.87
CA GLY A 353 1.40 -0.66 -2.43
C GLY A 353 0.61 0.16 -1.42
N PHE A 354 1.15 0.35 -0.22
CA PHE A 354 0.53 1.13 0.87
C PHE A 354 1.48 2.20 1.43
N SER A 355 0.94 3.12 2.23
CA SER A 355 1.74 4.17 2.86
C SER A 355 2.68 3.61 3.92
N VAL A 356 3.88 4.20 4.02
CA VAL A 356 4.79 3.99 5.15
C VAL A 356 4.61 5.14 6.14
N ARG A 357 4.54 4.80 7.42
CA ARG A 357 4.45 5.72 8.56
C ARG A 357 5.55 5.35 9.55
N CYS A 358 6.63 6.11 9.60
CA CYS A 358 7.76 5.77 10.46
C CYS A 358 7.52 6.20 11.91
N VAL A 359 8.04 5.41 12.85
CA VAL A 359 8.15 5.70 14.27
C VAL A 359 9.63 5.87 14.64
N LYS A 360 9.93 6.77 15.58
CA LYS A 360 11.32 7.08 15.98
C LYS A 360 11.88 5.95 16.83
N ASP A 361 13.18 5.66 16.67
CA ASP A 361 13.91 4.74 17.53
C ASP A 361 13.88 5.25 19.00
N SER A 362 13.74 4.34 19.96
CA SER A 362 13.87 4.63 21.39
C SER A 362 15.34 4.86 21.78
N GLU A 363 15.57 5.85 22.65
CA GLU A 363 16.89 6.21 23.20
C GLU A 363 17.38 5.26 24.31
#